data_AF-A0A6N3GV30-F1
#
_entry.id   AF-A0A6N3GV30-F1
#
_cell.length_a   1.000
_cell.length_b   1.000
_cell.length_c   1.000
_cell.angle_alpha   90.00
_cell.angle_beta   90.00
_cell.angle_gamma   90.00
#
_symmetry.space_group_name_H-M   'P 1'
#
loop_
_entity.id
_entity.type
_entity.pdbx_description
1 polymer ?
#
loop_
_entity_poly.entity_id
_entity_poly.type
_entity_poly.pdbx_seq_one_letter_code
_entity_poly.pdbx_strand_id
1 'polypeptide(L)'
;MENRCSSFSQPSGVRLLALLQGQWKEILRREESNAFLMHLYDTGTHWVAFERSACQLSRLCTKAKTVPMRLSGFPFPVVMATFSQAQSEHFIHDLPKVEEGIDRLSFKMPVLRNREYGVWHDRQTEYLSKYDVNKN
;
A
#
# COMPACT_ATOMS: atom_id res chain seq x y z
N MET A 1 31.85 21.72 6.95
CA MET A 1 30.39 21.99 6.94
C MET A 1 29.80 21.13 5.84
N GLU A 2 29.36 19.94 6.21
CA GLU A 2 28.93 18.90 5.27
C GLU A 2 27.48 19.17 4.89
N ASN A 3 27.26 19.43 3.60
CA ASN A 3 25.96 19.67 3.02
C ASN A 3 25.10 18.40 3.13
N ARG A 4 24.34 18.28 4.22
CA ARG A 4 23.20 17.36 4.31
C ARG A 4 22.06 17.90 3.44
N CYS A 5 22.24 17.82 2.13
CA CYS A 5 21.18 18.13 1.19
C CYS A 5 20.20 16.96 1.17
N SER A 6 19.16 17.09 1.98
CA SER A 6 17.78 16.75 1.61
C SER A 6 17.51 15.30 1.21
N SER A 7 17.35 14.42 2.20
CA SER A 7 16.53 13.20 2.07
C SER A 7 15.05 13.47 1.73
N PHE A 8 14.68 14.75 1.58
CA PHE A 8 13.37 15.27 1.12
C PHE A 8 13.24 15.47 -0.41
N SER A 9 14.24 15.15 -1.24
CA SER A 9 14.31 15.69 -2.61
C SER A 9 13.60 14.90 -3.72
N GLN A 10 13.20 13.64 -3.51
CA GLN A 10 12.50 12.87 -4.55
C GLN A 10 10.97 12.94 -4.40
N PRO A 11 10.23 13.31 -5.47
CA PRO A 11 8.77 13.29 -5.45
C PRO A 11 8.22 11.92 -5.05
N SER A 12 7.12 11.89 -4.29
CA SER A 12 6.52 10.64 -3.80
C SER A 12 6.22 9.63 -4.91
N GLY A 13 5.80 10.10 -6.09
CA GLY A 13 5.61 9.23 -7.25
C GLY A 13 6.90 8.53 -7.71
N VAL A 14 8.05 9.20 -7.65
CA VAL A 14 9.35 8.61 -8.01
C VAL A 14 9.75 7.52 -7.01
N ARG A 15 9.54 7.77 -5.71
CA ARG A 15 9.82 6.76 -4.66
C ARG A 15 8.88 5.56 -4.78
N LEU A 16 7.60 5.78 -5.07
CA LEU A 16 6.65 4.71 -5.34
C LEU A 16 7.05 3.87 -6.56
N LEU A 17 7.44 4.51 -7.66
CA LEU A 17 7.92 3.81 -8.85
C LEU A 17 9.18 2.99 -8.56
N ALA A 18 10.13 3.54 -7.80
CA ALA A 18 11.34 2.82 -7.40
C ALA A 18 11.02 1.60 -6.51
N LEU A 19 10.09 1.75 -5.55
CA LEU A 19 9.60 0.65 -4.72
C LEU A 19 8.97 -0.46 -5.58
N LEU A 20 8.10 -0.07 -6.51
CA LEU A 20 7.44 -1.00 -7.41
C LEU A 20 8.44 -1.66 -8.36
N GLN A 21 9.42 -0.95 -8.91
CA GLN A 21 10.43 -1.55 -9.80
C GLN A 21 11.33 -2.54 -9.07
N GLY A 22 11.73 -2.24 -7.83
CA GLY A 22 12.69 -3.04 -7.09
C GLY A 22 12.08 -4.22 -6.32
N GLN A 23 10.86 -4.10 -5.82
CA GLN A 23 10.38 -4.97 -4.74
C GLN A 23 8.93 -5.46 -4.86
N TRP A 24 8.19 -5.10 -5.93
CA TRP A 24 6.76 -5.45 -6.02
C TRP A 24 6.46 -6.93 -5.81
N LYS A 25 7.29 -7.84 -6.34
CA LYS A 25 7.10 -9.29 -6.19
C LYS A 25 7.17 -9.75 -4.73
N GLU A 26 8.13 -9.24 -3.97
CA GLU A 26 8.27 -9.60 -2.56
C GLU A 26 7.15 -8.99 -1.71
N ILE A 27 6.72 -7.77 -2.05
CA ILE A 27 5.54 -7.14 -1.42
C ILE A 27 4.31 -8.03 -1.62
N LEU A 28 4.00 -8.43 -2.86
CA LEU A 28 2.83 -9.27 -3.14
C LEU A 28 2.93 -10.65 -2.50
N ARG A 29 4.12 -11.28 -2.49
CA ARG A 29 4.35 -12.56 -1.81
C ARG A 29 4.07 -12.47 -0.32
N ARG A 30 4.44 -11.34 0.31
CA ARG A 30 4.13 -11.07 1.72
C ARG A 30 2.64 -10.90 1.93
N GLU A 31 1.98 -10.12 1.07
CA GLU A 31 0.54 -9.87 1.18
C GLU A 31 -0.33 -11.10 0.89
N GLU A 32 0.15 -12.08 0.13
CA GLU A 32 -0.60 -13.28 -0.26
C GLU A 32 -1.13 -14.08 0.95
N SER A 33 -0.34 -14.18 2.02
CA SER A 33 -0.70 -14.90 3.26
C SER A 33 -0.89 -13.97 4.47
N ASN A 34 -0.80 -12.66 4.27
CA ASN A 34 -0.87 -11.67 5.34
C ASN A 34 -2.30 -11.51 5.89
N ALA A 35 -2.63 -12.18 6.98
CA ALA A 35 -3.97 -12.09 7.57
C ALA A 35 -4.10 -11.04 8.69
N PHE A 36 -3.00 -10.59 9.30
CA PHE A 36 -3.06 -9.84 10.58
C PHE A 36 -2.03 -8.72 10.72
N LEU A 37 -1.25 -8.42 9.68
CA LEU A 37 -0.33 -7.29 9.67
C LEU A 37 -0.81 -6.23 8.68
N MET A 38 -0.55 -4.97 9.02
CA MET A 38 -0.64 -3.85 8.07
C MET A 38 0.78 -3.33 7.83
N HIS A 39 1.26 -3.50 6.60
CA HIS A 39 2.54 -3.00 6.13
C HIS A 39 2.36 -1.64 5.44
N LEU A 40 3.06 -0.62 5.93
CA LEU A 40 3.14 0.71 5.34
C LEU A 40 4.55 0.95 4.81
N TYR A 41 4.65 1.37 3.56
CA TYR A 41 5.90 1.68 2.87
C TYR A 41 6.03 3.21 2.73
N ASP A 42 7.21 3.71 3.06
CA ASP A 42 7.51 5.14 2.99
C ASP A 42 7.79 5.58 1.54
N THR A 43 7.00 6.53 1.05
CA THR A 43 7.24 7.19 -0.24
C THR A 43 7.56 8.68 -0.09
N GLY A 44 7.95 9.13 1.10
CA GLY A 44 8.48 10.46 1.40
C GLY A 44 7.42 11.35 2.01
N THR A 45 6.41 11.75 1.23
CA THR A 45 5.29 12.56 1.75
C THR A 45 4.04 11.74 2.03
N HIS A 46 4.05 10.47 1.63
CA HIS A 46 2.92 9.56 1.75
C HIS A 46 3.38 8.19 2.25
N TRP A 47 2.49 7.54 2.99
CA TRP A 47 2.55 6.11 3.25
C TRP A 47 1.74 5.37 2.18
N VAL A 48 2.20 4.18 1.82
CA VAL A 48 1.52 3.30 0.87
C VAL A 48 1.39 1.90 1.46
N ALA A 49 0.24 1.28 1.30
CA ALA A 49 -0.03 -0.11 1.60
C ALA A 49 -0.54 -0.83 0.34
N PHE A 50 -0.38 -2.15 0.28
CA PHE A 50 -0.81 -2.98 -0.85
C PHE A 50 -1.75 -4.08 -0.40
N GLU A 51 -2.64 -4.52 -1.28
CA GLU A 51 -3.52 -5.69 -1.12
C GLU A 51 -4.21 -5.76 0.26
N ARG A 52 -3.87 -6.73 1.11
CA ARG A 52 -4.54 -6.93 2.41
C ARG A 52 -4.22 -5.81 3.38
N SER A 53 -2.97 -5.34 3.41
CA SER A 53 -2.59 -4.13 4.15
C SER A 53 -3.38 -2.90 3.67
N ALA A 54 -3.59 -2.75 2.35
CA ALA A 54 -4.42 -1.68 1.80
C ALA A 54 -5.88 -1.78 2.23
N CYS A 55 -6.44 -3.01 2.25
CA CYS A 55 -7.78 -3.26 2.75
C CYS A 55 -7.91 -2.84 4.21
N GLN A 56 -6.97 -3.22 5.08
CA GLN A 56 -6.99 -2.84 6.49
C GLN A 56 -6.85 -1.32 6.67
N LEU A 57 -5.93 -0.70 5.94
CA LEU A 57 -5.74 0.75 5.97
C LEU A 57 -7.01 1.50 5.56
N SER A 58 -7.69 1.06 4.49
CA SER A 58 -8.93 1.70 4.02
C SER A 58 -10.08 1.61 5.02
N ARG A 59 -10.12 0.55 5.84
CA ARG A 59 -11.13 0.38 6.90
C ARG A 59 -10.84 1.23 8.12
N LEU A 60 -9.55 1.43 8.41
CA LEU A 60 -9.09 2.14 9.60
C LEU A 60 -9.01 3.66 9.37
N CYS A 61 -8.62 4.10 8.17
CA CYS A 61 -8.45 5.50 7.81
C CYS A 61 -9.34 5.89 6.62
N THR A 62 -10.40 6.66 6.88
CA THR A 62 -11.31 7.16 5.82
C THR A 62 -10.66 8.19 4.89
N LYS A 63 -9.54 8.80 5.31
CA LYS A 63 -8.74 9.72 4.47
C LYS A 63 -7.82 8.98 3.50
N ALA A 64 -7.64 7.67 3.65
CA ALA A 64 -6.82 6.89 2.75
C ALA A 64 -7.49 6.77 1.37
N LYS A 65 -6.74 7.10 0.33
CA LYS A 65 -7.16 6.93 -1.06
C LYS A 65 -6.78 5.54 -1.53
N THR A 66 -7.78 4.77 -1.97
CA THR A 66 -7.56 3.45 -2.56
C THR A 66 -7.46 3.60 -4.07
N VAL A 67 -6.42 2.99 -4.66
CA VAL A 67 -6.10 3.10 -6.08
C VAL A 67 -5.83 1.70 -6.62
N PRO A 68 -6.70 1.16 -7.49
CA PRO A 68 -6.41 -0.06 -8.23
C PRO A 68 -5.42 0.26 -9.38
N MET A 69 -4.46 -0.63 -9.64
CA MET A 69 -3.43 -0.46 -10.68
C MET A 69 -3.08 -1.80 -11.34
N ARG A 70 -2.41 -1.74 -12.50
CA ARG A 70 -1.78 -2.92 -13.12
C ARG A 70 -0.27 -2.83 -12.98
N LEU A 71 0.35 -3.94 -12.61
CA LEU A 71 1.80 -4.07 -12.59
C LEU A 71 2.25 -4.81 -13.85
N SER A 72 3.31 -4.31 -14.49
CA SER A 72 3.89 -4.98 -15.66
C SER A 72 4.40 -6.37 -15.27
N GLY A 73 3.99 -7.40 -16.03
CA GLY A 73 4.36 -8.79 -15.75
C GLY A 73 3.56 -9.46 -14.62
N PHE A 74 2.50 -8.83 -14.11
CA PHE A 74 1.56 -9.45 -13.18
C PHE A 74 0.15 -9.51 -13.80
N PRO A 75 -0.49 -10.69 -13.86
CA PRO A 75 -1.71 -10.88 -14.64
C PRO A 75 -2.98 -10.33 -13.98
N PHE A 76 -2.93 -9.97 -12.69
CA PHE A 76 -4.08 -9.51 -11.92
C PHE A 76 -3.92 -8.05 -11.49
N PRO A 77 -5.02 -7.29 -11.35
CA PRO A 77 -4.95 -5.95 -10.78
C PRO A 77 -4.49 -5.99 -9.33
N VAL A 78 -3.67 -5.01 -8.95
CA VAL A 78 -3.17 -4.80 -7.59
C VAL A 78 -3.83 -3.54 -7.04
N VAL A 79 -4.24 -3.58 -5.78
CA VAL A 79 -4.86 -2.44 -5.11
C VAL A 79 -3.88 -1.87 -4.10
N MET A 80 -3.59 -0.57 -4.21
CA MET A 80 -2.87 0.17 -3.17
C MET A 80 -3.82 1.07 -2.39
N ALA A 81 -3.44 1.40 -1.16
CA ALA A 81 -4.02 2.50 -0.41
C ALA A 81 -2.91 3.47 0.03
N THR A 82 -3.19 4.77 -0.03
CA THR A 82 -2.22 5.81 0.32
C THR A 82 -2.84 6.94 1.12
N PHE A 83 -2.04 7.52 2.01
CA PHE A 83 -2.42 8.67 2.81
C PHE A 83 -1.19 9.52 3.14
N SER A 84 -1.42 10.80 3.43
CA SER A 84 -0.35 11.76 3.70
C SER A 84 0.33 11.47 5.04
N GLN A 85 1.67 11.59 5.08
CA GLN A 85 2.42 11.48 6.34
C GLN A 85 1.99 12.54 7.37
N ALA A 86 1.70 13.76 6.93
CA ALA A 86 1.21 14.83 7.82
C ALA A 86 -0.13 14.46 8.48
N GLN A 87 -0.95 13.62 7.82
CA GLN A 87 -2.20 13.11 8.38
C GLN A 87 -1.99 11.85 9.22
N SER A 88 -0.79 11.25 9.16
CA SER A 88 -0.47 9.96 9.76
C SER A 88 0.03 10.04 11.19
N GLU A 89 0.53 11.18 11.64
CA GLU A 89 1.18 11.31 12.96
C GLU A 89 0.29 10.82 14.10
N HIS A 90 -0.98 11.26 14.13
CA HIS A 90 -1.95 10.82 15.14
C HIS A 90 -2.45 9.40 14.88
N PHE A 91 -2.56 9.01 13.61
CA PHE A 91 -3.12 7.72 13.21
C PHE A 91 -2.20 6.54 13.51
N ILE A 92 -0.91 6.72 13.20
CA ILE A 92 0.10 5.67 13.32
C ILE A 92 0.57 5.53 14.77
N HIS A 93 0.64 6.64 15.52
CA HIS A 93 1.15 6.65 16.88
C HIS A 93 0.40 5.68 17.80
N ASP A 94 -0.91 5.55 17.64
CA ASP A 94 -1.76 4.74 18.52
C ASP A 94 -1.83 3.26 18.11
N LEU A 95 -1.18 2.88 17.00
CA LEU A 95 -1.24 1.51 16.49
C LEU A 95 -0.18 0.59 17.13
N PRO A 96 -0.51 -0.68 17.40
CA PRO A 96 0.42 -1.64 17.98
C PRO A 96 1.49 -2.03 16.95
N LYS A 97 2.62 -1.32 16.99
CA LYS A 97 3.77 -1.51 16.12
C LYS A 97 4.46 -2.85 16.40
N VAL A 98 4.78 -3.58 15.34
CA VAL A 98 5.43 -4.91 15.40
C VAL A 98 6.86 -4.86 14.86
N GLU A 99 7.08 -4.09 13.80
CA GLU A 99 8.38 -3.99 13.14
C GLU A 99 8.59 -2.59 12.56
N GLU A 100 9.82 -2.09 12.69
CA GLU A 100 10.29 -0.85 12.07
C GLU A 100 11.51 -1.14 11.21
N GLY A 101 11.31 -1.14 9.90
CA GLY A 101 12.37 -1.08 8.91
C GLY A 101 12.66 0.36 8.50
N ILE A 102 13.76 0.57 7.76
CA ILE A 102 14.21 1.89 7.30
C ILE A 102 13.13 2.61 6.47
N ASP A 103 12.35 1.86 5.70
CA ASP A 103 11.33 2.35 4.77
C ASP A 103 9.97 1.66 4.93
N ARG A 104 9.81 0.86 6.00
CA ARG A 104 8.60 0.06 6.23
C ARG A 104 8.21 0.04 7.70
N LEU A 105 6.94 0.30 7.97
CA LEU A 105 6.33 0.09 9.27
C LEU A 105 5.32 -1.06 9.20
N SER A 106 5.33 -1.94 10.20
CA SER A 106 4.36 -3.04 10.32
C SER A 106 3.57 -2.92 11.62
N PHE A 107 2.25 -3.02 11.53
CA PHE A 107 1.33 -2.94 12.67
C PHE A 107 0.52 -4.22 12.82
N LYS A 108 0.22 -4.62 14.05
CA LYS A 108 -0.69 -5.73 14.32
C LYS A 108 -2.13 -5.27 14.15
N MET A 109 -2.91 -6.04 13.41
CA MET A 109 -4.29 -5.72 13.09
C MET A 109 -5.21 -6.90 13.36
N PRO A 110 -6.53 -6.67 13.52
CA PRO A 110 -7.52 -7.74 13.55
C PRO A 110 -7.42 -8.61 12.30
N VAL A 111 -7.69 -9.91 12.46
CA VAL A 111 -7.61 -10.87 11.35
C VAL A 111 -8.56 -10.46 10.22
N LEU A 112 -8.00 -10.22 9.04
CA LEU A 112 -8.75 -9.96 7.82
C LEU A 112 -9.07 -11.30 7.14
N ARG A 113 -10.35 -11.66 7.08
CA ARG A 113 -10.76 -12.93 6.46
C ARG A 113 -10.67 -12.83 4.94
N ASN A 114 -10.29 -13.94 4.29
CA ASN A 114 -10.18 -14.02 2.82
C ASN A 114 -11.46 -13.55 2.10
N ARG A 115 -12.65 -13.90 2.62
CA ARG A 115 -13.92 -13.45 2.03
C ARG A 115 -14.10 -11.92 2.11
N GLU A 116 -13.74 -11.33 3.24
CA GLU A 116 -13.88 -9.88 3.44
C GLU A 116 -12.87 -9.11 2.58
N TYR A 117 -11.68 -9.67 2.41
CA TYR A 117 -10.68 -9.16 1.48
C TYR A 117 -11.15 -9.25 0.03
N GLY A 118 -11.62 -10.42 -0.41
CA GLY A 118 -12.07 -10.64 -1.79
C GLY A 118 -13.21 -9.69 -2.19
N VAL A 119 -14.25 -9.57 -1.36
CA VAL A 119 -15.36 -8.64 -1.61
C VAL A 119 -14.89 -7.19 -1.70
N TRP A 120 -13.91 -6.80 -0.88
CA TRP A 120 -13.34 -5.45 -0.94
C TRP A 120 -12.53 -5.25 -2.22
N HIS A 121 -11.66 -6.21 -2.58
CA HIS A 121 -10.78 -6.14 -3.75
C HIS A 121 -11.58 -6.09 -5.06
N ASP A 122 -12.59 -6.94 -5.19
CA ASP A 122 -13.48 -6.97 -6.37
C ASP A 122 -14.14 -5.59 -6.58
N ARG A 123 -14.60 -4.94 -5.50
CA ARG A 123 -15.19 -3.59 -5.57
C ARG A 123 -14.20 -2.53 -6.04
N GLN A 124 -12.93 -2.64 -5.63
CA GLN A 124 -11.91 -1.67 -6.05
C GLN A 124 -11.50 -1.88 -7.51
N THR A 125 -11.51 -3.12 -7.98
CA THR A 125 -11.02 -3.48 -9.32
C THR A 125 -12.13 -3.59 -10.37
N GLU A 126 -13.40 -3.48 -9.97
CA GLU A 126 -14.57 -3.56 -10.86
C GLU A 126 -14.47 -2.60 -12.06
N TYR A 127 -13.92 -1.40 -11.86
CA TYR A 127 -13.77 -0.45 -12.96
C TYR A 127 -12.61 -0.82 -13.89
N LEU A 128 -11.57 -1.49 -13.41
CA LEU A 128 -10.46 -1.96 -14.26
C LEU A 128 -10.84 -3.14 -15.15
N SER A 129 -11.85 -3.93 -14.76
CA SER A 129 -12.38 -5.01 -15.60
C SER A 129 -13.32 -4.49 -16.70
N LYS A 130 -14.03 -3.38 -16.44
CA LYS A 130 -14.96 -2.75 -17.42
C LYS A 130 -14.25 -2.16 -18.64
N TYR A 131 -12.96 -1.82 -18.53
CA TYR A 131 -12.16 -1.30 -19.65
C TYR A 131 -11.31 -2.36 -20.36
N ASP A 132 -11.44 -3.64 -19.99
CA ASP A 132 -10.94 -4.77 -20.79
C ASP A 132 -11.90 -5.08 -21.97
N VAL A 133 -12.43 -4.04 -22.61
CA VAL A 133 -13.13 -4.12 -23.91
C VAL A 133 -12.06 -4.10 -25.01
N ASN A 134 -11.19 -5.09 -24.99
CA ASN A 134 -10.39 -5.52 -26.13
C ASN A 134 -10.42 -7.06 -26.14
N LYS A 135 -11.63 -7.61 -26.16
CA LYS A 135 -11.85 -8.91 -26.79
C LYS A 135 -12.01 -8.65 -28.29
N ASN A 136 -10.89 -8.58 -29.00
CA ASN A 136 -10.82 -8.89 -30.42
C ASN A 136 -10.39 -10.35 -30.56
#